data_AF-A0AB39BMP5-F1
#
_entry.id   AF-A0AB39BMP5-F1
#
_cell.length_a   1.000
_cell.length_b   1.000
_cell.length_c   1.000
_cell.angle_alpha   90.00
_cell.angle_beta   90.00
_cell.angle_gamma   90.00
#
_symmetry.space_group_name_H-M   'P 1'
#
loop_
_entity.id
_entity.type
_entity.pdbx_description
1 polymer ?
#
loop_
_entity_poly.entity_id
_entity_poly.type
_entity_poly.pdbx_seq_one_letter_code
_entity_poly.pdbx_strand_id
1 'polypeptide(L)'
;MLKVAVVGGTQKQNFIKAGKKKGFEVVHHDGKPSSGPSFRTKLETLVRQSDAIVILEGACSHNAMYVIKKLCKKLDTPITFHKGRGISGALNKVSEESIAASLVG
;
A
#
# COMPACT_ATOMS: atom_id res chain seq x y z
N MET A 1 -6.55 14.67 2.33
CA MET A 1 -6.42 13.99 1.02
C MET A 1 -6.01 12.57 1.30
N LEU A 2 -6.74 11.57 0.79
CA LEU A 2 -6.47 10.15 1.07
C LEU A 2 -5.05 9.77 0.63
N LYS A 3 -4.33 9.03 1.45
CA LYS A 3 -2.96 8.57 1.20
C LYS A 3 -2.92 7.04 1.19
N VAL A 4 -2.56 6.48 0.05
CA VAL A 4 -2.53 5.03 -0.19
C VAL A 4 -1.09 4.57 -0.31
N ALA A 5 -0.67 3.64 0.54
CA ALA A 5 0.62 2.97 0.35
C ALA A 5 0.49 1.86 -0.69
N VAL A 6 1.45 1.79 -1.60
CA VAL A 6 1.60 0.66 -2.52
C VAL A 6 2.91 -0.03 -2.19
N VAL A 7 2.83 -1.32 -1.88
CA VAL A 7 3.98 -2.15 -1.56
C VAL A 7 4.17 -3.21 -2.63
N GLY A 8 5.37 -3.19 -3.22
CA GLY A 8 5.80 -4.07 -4.28
C GLY A 8 5.95 -3.34 -5.61
N GLY A 9 6.57 -4.02 -6.57
CA GLY A 9 6.82 -3.50 -7.91
C GLY A 9 7.84 -2.37 -7.96
N THR A 10 8.26 -2.00 -9.17
CA THR A 10 9.31 -0.99 -9.41
C THR A 10 8.78 0.29 -10.05
N GLN A 11 7.50 0.33 -10.43
CA GLN A 11 6.92 1.40 -11.23
C GLN A 11 6.38 2.59 -10.40
N LYS A 12 7.18 3.09 -9.45
CA LYS A 12 6.81 4.18 -8.52
C LYS A 12 6.10 5.35 -9.19
N GLN A 13 6.66 5.88 -10.28
CA GLN A 13 6.11 7.06 -10.95
C GLN A 13 4.73 6.81 -11.55
N ASN A 14 4.50 5.61 -12.12
CA ASN A 14 3.20 5.25 -12.67
C ASN A 14 2.15 5.14 -11.55
N PHE A 15 2.56 4.67 -10.37
CA PHE A 15 1.69 4.56 -9.21
C PHE A 15 1.23 5.93 -8.71
N ILE A 16 2.17 6.86 -8.58
CA ILE A 16 1.89 8.24 -8.18
C ILE A 16 0.98 8.94 -9.21
N LYS A 17 1.27 8.79 -10.51
CA LYS A 17 0.43 9.35 -11.58
C LYS A 17 -1.00 8.77 -11.55
N ALA A 18 -1.13 7.47 -11.35
CA ALA A 18 -2.43 6.80 -11.30
C ALA A 18 -3.26 7.23 -10.08
N GLY A 19 -2.64 7.35 -8.91
CA GLY A 19 -3.32 7.86 -7.71
C GLY A 19 -3.76 9.31 -7.85
N LYS A 20 -2.88 10.18 -8.36
CA LYS A 20 -3.23 11.59 -8.63
C LYS A 20 -4.44 11.72 -9.56
N LYS A 21 -4.52 10.91 -10.62
CA LYS A 21 -5.67 10.88 -11.54
C LYS A 21 -6.98 10.47 -10.85
N LYS A 22 -6.91 9.75 -9.73
CA LYS A 22 -8.03 9.29 -8.92
C LYS A 22 -8.29 10.13 -7.66
N GLY A 23 -7.53 11.21 -7.47
CA GLY A 23 -7.74 12.15 -6.34
C GLY A 23 -7.09 11.75 -5.02
N PHE A 24 -6.11 10.83 -5.00
CA PHE A 24 -5.39 10.44 -3.78
C PHE A 24 -3.87 10.44 -3.96
N GLU A 25 -3.15 10.57 -2.86
CA GLU A 25 -1.70 10.47 -2.82
C GLU A 25 -1.26 9.01 -2.78
N VAL A 26 -0.17 8.67 -3.47
CA VAL A 26 0.42 7.33 -3.40
C VAL A 26 1.82 7.41 -2.82
N VAL A 27 2.05 6.65 -1.76
CA VAL A 27 3.38 6.40 -1.21
C VAL A 27 3.82 5.00 -1.64
N HIS A 28 5.03 4.85 -2.17
CA HIS A 28 5.50 3.58 -2.71
C HIS A 28 6.68 3.00 -1.93
N HIS A 29 6.64 1.70 -1.68
CA HIS A 29 7.77 0.88 -1.25
C HIS A 29 7.89 -0.34 -2.16
N ASP A 30 9.09 -0.76 -2.52
CA ASP A 30 9.32 -1.85 -3.46
C ASP A 30 9.07 -3.28 -2.91
N GLY A 31 8.65 -3.42 -1.66
CA GLY A 31 8.42 -4.71 -1.00
C GLY A 31 9.67 -5.59 -0.80
N LYS A 32 10.87 -5.09 -1.10
CA LYS A 32 12.12 -5.84 -0.96
C LYS A 32 12.67 -5.69 0.47
N PRO A 33 13.13 -6.79 1.09
CA PRO A 33 13.80 -6.70 2.37
C PRO A 33 15.12 -5.94 2.18
N SER A 34 15.31 -4.88 2.95
CA SER A 34 16.61 -4.24 3.09
C SER A 34 17.33 -4.88 4.28
N SER A 35 18.63 -5.13 4.15
CA SER A 35 19.45 -5.59 5.26
C SER A 35 19.49 -4.51 6.34
N GLY A 36 18.90 -4.78 7.51
CA GLY A 36 19.00 -3.93 8.71
C GLY A 36 17.68 -3.67 9.45
N PRO A 37 17.76 -3.19 10.71
CA PRO A 37 16.59 -2.84 11.54
C PRO A 37 15.69 -1.78 10.89
N SER A 38 16.23 -1.01 9.94
CA SER A 38 15.53 0.02 9.18
C SER A 38 14.37 -0.52 8.32
N PHE A 39 14.35 -1.79 7.93
CA PHE A 39 13.28 -2.34 7.10
C PHE A 39 11.91 -2.33 7.82
N ARG A 40 11.86 -2.83 9.06
CA ARG A 40 10.61 -2.85 9.84
C ARG A 40 10.16 -1.44 10.20
N THR A 41 11.09 -0.56 10.59
CA THR A 41 10.77 0.84 10.88
C THR A 41 10.21 1.57 9.66
N LYS A 42 10.80 1.38 8.47
CA LYS A 42 10.28 1.95 7.22
C LYS A 42 8.87 1.46 6.89
N LEU A 43 8.60 0.17 7.07
CA LEU A 43 7.27 -0.39 6.86
C LEU A 43 6.27 0.14 7.90
N GLU A 44 6.67 0.29 9.17
CA GLU A 44 5.81 0.88 10.20
C GLU A 44 5.48 2.33 9.90
N THR A 45 6.48 3.15 9.54
CA THR A 45 6.26 4.54 9.13
C THR A 45 5.37 4.60 7.88
N LEU A 46 5.52 3.67 6.93
CA LEU A 46 4.66 3.58 5.74
C LEU A 46 3.20 3.28 6.10
N VAL A 47 2.95 2.33 7.01
CA VAL A 47 1.59 2.00 7.43
C VAL A 47 0.96 3.15 8.21
N ARG A 48 1.68 3.74 9.17
CA ARG A 48 1.17 4.83 10.01
C ARG A 48 0.82 6.11 9.24
N GLN A 49 1.52 6.40 8.15
CA GLN A 49 1.29 7.61 7.36
C GLN A 49 0.20 7.43 6.29
N SER A 50 -0.33 6.22 6.12
CA SER A 50 -1.23 5.89 5.01
C SER A 50 -2.58 5.47 5.55
N ASP A 51 -3.63 5.93 4.89
CA ASP A 51 -5.02 5.59 5.23
C ASP A 51 -5.40 4.20 4.73
N ALA A 52 -4.72 3.69 3.69
CA ALA A 52 -4.93 2.36 3.15
C ALA A 52 -3.64 1.79 2.55
N ILE A 53 -3.51 0.45 2.57
CA ILE A 53 -2.34 -0.26 2.05
C ILE A 53 -2.73 -1.22 0.93
N VAL A 54 -1.97 -1.22 -0.15
CA VAL A 54 -2.07 -2.17 -1.26
C VAL A 54 -0.79 -2.98 -1.35
N ILE A 55 -0.92 -4.30 -1.28
CA ILE A 55 0.19 -5.22 -1.53
C ILE A 55 0.06 -5.82 -2.94
N LEU A 56 1.10 -5.64 -3.76
CA LEU A 56 1.25 -6.33 -5.04
C LEU A 56 1.90 -7.69 -4.78
N GLU A 57 1.12 -8.75 -4.63
CA GLU A 57 1.58 -10.08 -4.22
C GLU A 57 2.62 -10.64 -5.21
N GLY A 58 2.45 -10.39 -6.51
CA GLY A 58 3.39 -10.80 -7.55
C GLY A 58 4.71 -10.01 -7.57
N ALA A 59 4.88 -9.03 -6.68
CA ALA A 59 6.06 -8.16 -6.64
C ALA A 59 6.44 -7.71 -5.22
N CYS A 60 6.02 -8.44 -4.18
CA CYS A 60 6.31 -8.16 -2.78
C CYS A 60 6.85 -9.41 -2.09
N SER A 61 7.85 -9.27 -1.21
CA SER A 61 8.39 -10.42 -0.48
C SER A 61 7.42 -10.93 0.60
N HIS A 62 7.41 -12.24 0.86
CA HIS A 62 6.60 -12.83 1.93
C HIS A 62 6.90 -12.21 3.31
N ASN A 63 8.16 -11.86 3.57
CA ASN A 63 8.55 -11.20 4.82
C ASN A 63 7.93 -9.80 4.95
N ALA A 64 8.00 -8.98 3.89
CA ALA A 64 7.33 -7.66 3.87
C ALA A 64 5.83 -7.80 4.11
N MET A 65 5.20 -8.75 3.40
CA MET A 65 3.77 -9.03 3.51
C MET A 65 3.35 -9.39 4.94
N TYR A 66 4.10 -10.28 5.59
CA TYR A 66 3.82 -10.68 6.97
C TYR A 66 3.94 -9.50 7.95
N VAL A 67 5.00 -8.70 7.82
CA VAL A 67 5.22 -7.53 8.68
C VAL A 67 4.10 -6.50 8.49
N ILE A 68 3.74 -6.18 7.25
CA ILE A 68 2.69 -5.21 6.94
C ILE A 68 1.34 -5.71 7.45
N LYS A 69 0.99 -6.99 7.24
CA LYS A 69 -0.26 -7.56 7.73
C LYS A 69 -0.38 -7.44 9.26
N LYS A 70 0.71 -7.70 9.99
CA LYS A 70 0.76 -7.54 11.45
C LYS A 70 0.60 -6.08 11.88
N LEU A 71 1.24 -5.14 11.17
CA LEU A 71 1.14 -3.71 11.44
C LEU A 71 -0.27 -3.18 11.17
N CYS A 72 -0.85 -3.53 10.02
CA CYS A 72 -2.21 -3.14 9.65
C CYS A 72 -3.24 -3.64 10.66
N LYS A 73 -3.13 -4.90 11.11
CA LYS A 73 -3.99 -5.44 12.19
C LYS A 73 -3.82 -4.69 13.51
N LYS A 74 -2.60 -4.23 13.84
CA LYS A 74 -2.33 -3.50 15.08
C LYS A 74 -2.84 -2.06 15.03
N LEU A 75 -2.80 -1.44 13.86
CA LEU A 75 -3.12 -0.02 13.64
C LEU A 75 -4.50 0.19 13.02
N ASP A 76 -5.28 -0.88 12.89
CA ASP A 76 -6.59 -0.91 12.22
C ASP A 76 -6.58 -0.27 10.82
N THR A 77 -5.47 -0.47 10.09
CA THR A 77 -5.30 0.11 8.76
C THR A 77 -5.83 -0.86 7.70
N PRO A 78 -6.74 -0.44 6.80
CA PRO A 78 -7.22 -1.25 5.69
C PRO A 78 -6.06 -1.75 4.80
N ILE A 79 -6.12 -3.03 4.43
CA ILE A 79 -5.12 -3.69 3.61
C ILE A 79 -5.76 -4.53 2.51
N THR A 80 -5.37 -4.28 1.26
CA THR A 80 -5.85 -5.01 0.08
C THR A 80 -4.70 -5.73 -0.62
N PHE A 81 -4.94 -6.98 -1.01
CA PHE A 81 -3.99 -7.81 -1.73
C PHE A 81 -4.35 -7.88 -3.21
N HIS A 82 -3.37 -7.61 -4.07
CA HIS A 82 -3.53 -7.68 -5.52
C HIS A 82 -2.59 -8.74 -6.10
N LYS A 83 -3.18 -9.79 -6.69
CA LYS A 83 -2.47 -10.92 -7.30
C LYS A 83 -1.56 -10.53 -8.49
N GLY A 84 -1.74 -9.34 -9.06
CA GLY A 84 -0.97 -8.84 -10.20
C GLY A 84 0.27 -8.01 -9.87
N ARG A 85 1.07 -7.73 -10.90
CA ARG A 85 2.21 -6.78 -10.86
C ARG A 85 1.81 -5.35 -11.25
N GLY A 86 0.59 -5.18 -11.77
CA GLY A 86 0.08 -3.92 -12.31
C GLY A 86 -0.83 -3.20 -11.33
N ILE A 87 -0.75 -1.87 -11.31
CA ILE A 87 -1.46 -1.08 -10.32
C ILE A 87 -2.89 -0.68 -10.71
N SER A 88 -3.20 -0.68 -12.01
CA SER A 88 -4.49 -0.15 -12.51
C SER A 88 -5.68 -0.90 -11.91
N GLY A 89 -5.58 -2.24 -11.81
CA GLY A 89 -6.60 -3.07 -11.17
C GLY A 89 -6.61 -2.98 -9.64
N ALA A 90 -5.47 -2.68 -9.01
CA ALA A 90 -5.38 -2.56 -7.56
C ALA A 90 -5.96 -1.23 -7.05
N LEU A 91 -5.68 -0.12 -7.74
CA LEU A 91 -6.18 1.20 -7.38
C LEU A 91 -7.65 1.42 -7.70
N ASN A 92 -8.23 0.67 -8.64
CA ASN A 92 -9.68 0.65 -8.84
C ASN A 92 -10.39 0.13 -7.58
N LYS A 93 -9.90 -0.97 -7.00
CA LYS A 93 -10.46 -1.53 -5.77
C LYS A 93 -10.32 -0.61 -4.56
N VAL A 94 -9.17 0.04 -4.42
CA VAL A 94 -8.95 1.03 -3.34
C VAL A 94 -9.89 2.22 -3.48
N SER A 95 -10.11 2.74 -4.70
CA SER A 95 -11.07 3.83 -4.88
C SER A 95 -12.49 3.40 -4.49
N GLU A 96 -12.86 2.13 -4.64
CA GLU A 96 -14.20 1.67 -4.26
C GLU A 96 -14.29 1.42 -2.74
N GLU A 97 -13.32 0.72 -2.16
CA GLU A 97 -13.33 0.31 -0.75
C GLU A 97 -12.98 1.46 0.22
N SER A 98 -12.01 2.32 -0.12
CA SER A 98 -11.59 3.43 0.76
C SER A 98 -12.52 4.63 0.68
N ILE A 99 -13.19 4.88 -0.46
CA ILE A 99 -14.25 5.89 -0.54
C ILE A 99 -15.48 5.42 0.24
N ALA A 100 -15.86 4.14 0.14
CA ALA A 100 -16.96 3.58 0.93
C ALA A 100 -16.68 3.69 2.45
N ALA A 101 -15.46 3.39 2.90
CA ALA A 101 -15.09 3.54 4.32
C ALA A 101 -15.06 5.00 4.80
N SER A 102 -14.78 5.96 3.90
CA SER A 102 -14.73 7.39 4.22
C SER A 102 -16.09 8.11 4.14
N LEU A 103 -17.10 7.49 3.50
CA LEU A 103 -18.46 8.05 3.35
C LEU A 103 -19.47 7.52 4.38
N VAL A 104 -19.11 6.49 5.16
CA VAL A 104 -19.95 5.92 6.23
C VAL A 104 -19.53 6.43 7.62
N GLY A 105 -18.59 7.39 7.68
CA GLY A 105 -18.16 8.07 8.91
C GLY A 105 -18.84 9.41 9.11
#